data_AF-A0A3N1GE51-F1
#
_entry.id   AF-A0A3N1GE51-F1
#
_cell.length_a   1.000
_cell.length_b   1.000
_cell.length_c   1.000
_cell.angle_alpha   90.00
_cell.angle_beta   90.00
_cell.angle_gamma   90.00
#
_symmetry.space_group_name_H-M   'P 1'
#
loop_
_entity.id
_entity.type
_entity.pdbx_description
1 polymer ?
#
loop_
_entity_poly.entity_id
_entity_poly.type
_entity_poly.pdbx_seq_one_letter_code
_entity_poly.pdbx_strand_id
1 'polypeptide(L)'
;MSALTDQLPALLGVLLGTSGTILATGIADRSRWQRQQAARWDERRLQAYVEFANAVKEVHTYALRIANLNALSHDVDREQALARMEEADIRRTKTWESVLLLGDAASITAAREWRAAVTDVARYARGMTRPEFELATEFDHANETRDRFYQAARASLGIRGPAVPQSDWLAEKLNLPARPDA
;
A
#
# COMPACT_ATOMS: atom_id res chain seq x y z
N MET A 1 38.86 60.56 17.07
CA MET A 1 38.71 59.09 17.23
C MET A 1 37.34 58.72 17.83
N SER A 2 36.28 59.48 17.54
CA SER A 2 34.97 59.35 18.21
C SER A 2 33.89 58.71 17.32
N ALA A 3 34.04 58.83 16.00
CA ALA A 3 33.06 58.35 15.02
C ALA A 3 32.91 56.81 15.01
N LEU A 4 33.97 56.06 15.33
CA LEU A 4 33.92 54.59 15.36
C LEU A 4 33.17 54.08 16.59
N THR A 5 33.36 54.74 17.74
CA THR A 5 32.66 54.41 18.99
C THR A 5 31.18 54.78 18.94
N ASP A 6 30.81 55.88 18.26
CA ASP A 6 29.41 56.25 18.06
C ASP A 6 28.66 55.29 17.10
N GLN A 7 29.39 54.58 16.22
CA GLN A 7 28.82 53.64 15.25
C GLN A 7 28.73 52.19 15.74
N LEU A 8 29.41 51.85 16.84
CA LEU A 8 29.38 50.50 17.43
C LEU A 8 27.97 49.96 17.69
N PRO A 9 27.03 50.74 18.27
CA PRO A 9 25.67 50.25 18.50
C PRO A 9 24.94 49.90 17.20
N ALA A 10 25.13 50.70 16.15
CA ALA A 10 24.53 50.47 14.84
C ALA A 10 25.11 49.22 14.17
N LEU A 11 26.43 49.04 14.23
CA LEU A 11 27.11 47.85 13.70
C LEU A 11 26.67 46.58 14.43
N LEU A 12 26.56 46.61 15.76
CA LEU A 12 26.04 45.49 16.56
C LEU A 12 24.58 45.17 16.21
N GLY A 13 23.74 46.19 16.02
CA GLY A 13 22.36 46.03 15.59
C GLY A 13 22.24 45.35 14.22
N VAL A 14 23.07 45.76 13.26
CA VAL A 14 23.12 45.13 11.93
C VAL A 14 23.59 43.68 12.04
N LEU A 15 24.66 43.42 12.80
CA LEU A 15 25.23 42.07 12.96
C LEU A 15 24.22 41.11 13.60
N LEU A 16 23.53 41.55 14.65
CA LEU A 16 22.44 40.79 15.27
C LEU A 16 21.28 40.59 14.29
N GLY A 17 20.93 41.61 13.50
CA GLY A 17 19.88 41.53 12.49
C GLY A 17 20.19 40.52 11.38
N THR A 18 21.38 40.54 10.80
CA THR A 18 21.79 39.57 9.77
C THR A 18 21.96 38.17 10.34
N SER A 19 22.56 38.00 11.52
CA SER A 19 22.64 36.69 12.17
C SER A 19 21.26 36.11 12.47
N GLY A 20 20.33 36.93 12.98
CA GLY A 20 18.94 36.52 13.19
C GLY A 20 18.24 36.13 11.88
N THR A 21 18.46 36.91 10.82
CA THR A 21 17.89 36.65 9.48
C THR A 21 18.42 35.34 8.88
N ILE A 22 19.72 35.07 8.97
CA ILE A 22 20.34 33.84 8.46
C ILE A 22 19.78 32.62 9.21
N LEU A 23 19.68 32.69 10.53
CA LEU A 23 19.12 31.59 11.34
C LEU A 23 17.65 31.35 11.04
N ALA A 24 16.84 32.41 10.98
CA ALA A 24 15.42 32.31 10.65
C ALA A 24 15.20 31.71 9.24
N THR A 25 16.01 32.13 8.27
CA THR A 25 15.95 31.62 6.89
C THR A 25 16.35 30.15 6.84
N GLY A 26 17.42 29.76 7.54
CA GLY A 26 17.86 28.35 7.61
C GLY A 26 16.81 27.41 8.22
N ILE A 27 16.12 27.85 9.27
CA ILE A 27 15.01 27.08 9.89
C ILE A 27 13.83 26.95 8.91
N ALA A 28 13.46 28.05 8.25
CA ALA A 28 12.38 28.06 7.28
C ALA A 28 12.68 27.12 6.09
N ASP A 29 13.90 27.17 5.55
CA ASP A 29 14.34 26.32 4.45
C ASP A 29 14.42 24.85 4.85
N ARG A 30 14.91 24.54 6.06
CA ARG A 30 14.88 23.18 6.62
C ARG A 30 13.46 22.63 6.69
N SER A 31 12.51 23.44 7.17
CA SER A 31 11.09 23.03 7.27
C SER A 31 10.45 22.82 5.90
N ARG A 32 10.80 23.63 4.90
CA ARG A 32 10.32 23.49 3.52
C ARG A 32 10.90 22.23 2.88
N TRP A 33 12.20 22.00 3.04
CA TRP A 33 12.88 20.81 2.52
C TRP A 33 12.31 19.52 3.14
N GLN A 34 12.10 19.47 4.45
CA GLN A 34 11.48 18.31 5.11
C GLN A 34 10.07 18.04 4.59
N ARG A 35 9.23 19.08 4.42
CA ARG A 35 7.88 18.92 3.87
C ARG A 35 7.88 18.42 2.43
N GLN A 36 8.76 18.95 1.57
CA GLN A 36 8.89 18.51 0.18
C GLN A 36 9.39 17.06 0.09
N GLN A 37 10.35 16.67 0.95
CA GLN A 37 10.84 15.30 0.99
C GLN A 37 9.79 14.33 1.53
N ALA A 38 9.04 14.71 2.57
CA ALA A 38 7.92 13.93 3.09
C ALA A 38 6.88 13.66 1.99
N ALA A 39 6.44 14.72 1.27
CA ALA A 39 5.48 14.58 0.18
C ALA A 39 5.99 13.64 -0.94
N ARG A 40 7.28 13.70 -1.29
CA ARG A 40 7.88 12.79 -2.28
C ARG A 40 7.92 11.34 -1.82
N TRP A 41 8.20 11.11 -0.54
CA TRP A 41 8.21 9.77 0.01
C TRP A 41 6.79 9.21 0.13
N ASP A 42 5.80 10.04 0.46
CA ASP A 42 4.39 9.67 0.47
C ASP A 42 3.89 9.27 -0.92
N GLU A 43 4.24 10.04 -1.95
CA GLU A 43 3.89 9.73 -3.34
C GLU A 43 4.50 8.39 -3.79
N ARG A 44 5.80 8.17 -3.52
CA ARG A 44 6.47 6.90 -3.87
C ARG A 44 5.88 5.72 -3.13
N ARG A 45 5.51 5.91 -1.86
CA ARG A 45 4.90 4.87 -1.03
C ARG A 45 3.49 4.54 -1.53
N LEU A 46 2.69 5.54 -1.89
CA LEU A 46 1.39 5.33 -2.53
C LEU A 46 1.54 4.55 -3.82
N GLN A 47 2.48 4.94 -4.69
CA GLN A 47 2.74 4.23 -5.94
C GLN A 47 3.11 2.76 -5.69
N ALA A 48 4.00 2.48 -4.72
CA ALA A 48 4.37 1.11 -4.35
C ALA A 48 3.16 0.30 -3.87
N TYR A 49 2.29 0.88 -3.04
CA TYR A 49 1.06 0.22 -2.59
C TYR A 49 0.10 -0.08 -3.74
N VAL A 50 -0.08 0.85 -4.68
CA VAL A 50 -0.98 0.68 -5.83
C VAL A 50 -0.46 -0.40 -6.78
N GLU A 51 0.83 -0.36 -7.14
CA GLU A 51 1.44 -1.36 -8.02
C GLU A 51 1.39 -2.77 -7.41
N PHE A 52 1.68 -2.88 -6.11
CA PHE A 52 1.52 -4.13 -5.38
C PHE A 52 0.07 -4.60 -5.37
N ALA A 53 -0.88 -3.73 -5.02
CA ALA A 53 -2.29 -4.08 -4.95
C ALA A 53 -2.84 -4.56 -6.31
N ASN A 54 -2.44 -3.91 -7.40
CA ASN A 54 -2.84 -4.29 -8.75
C ASN A 54 -2.31 -5.69 -9.09
N ALA A 55 -1.03 -5.96 -8.83
CA ALA A 55 -0.44 -7.26 -9.10
C ALA A 55 -1.09 -8.39 -8.27
N VAL A 56 -1.37 -8.14 -6.98
CA VAL A 56 -2.08 -9.10 -6.12
C VAL A 56 -3.51 -9.36 -6.62
N LYS A 57 -4.23 -8.30 -7.00
CA LYS A 57 -5.58 -8.41 -7.58
C LYS A 57 -5.63 -9.19 -8.88
N GLU A 58 -4.63 -8.99 -9.75
CA GLU A 58 -4.52 -9.76 -11.00
C GLU A 58 -4.35 -11.25 -10.71
N VAL A 59 -3.44 -11.63 -9.80
CA VAL A 59 -3.30 -13.03 -9.37
C VAL A 59 -4.63 -13.59 -8.87
N HIS A 60 -5.30 -12.85 -7.98
CA HIS A 60 -6.58 -13.26 -7.40
C HIS A 60 -7.68 -13.44 -8.47
N THR A 61 -7.72 -12.55 -9.46
CA THR A 61 -8.69 -12.57 -10.56
C THR A 61 -8.49 -13.78 -11.46
N TYR A 62 -7.24 -14.06 -11.86
CA TYR A 62 -6.95 -15.24 -12.66
C TYR A 62 -7.16 -16.54 -11.88
N ALA A 63 -6.81 -16.57 -10.59
CA ALA A 63 -7.06 -17.73 -9.74
C ALA A 63 -8.56 -18.08 -9.66
N LEU A 64 -9.44 -17.08 -9.48
CA LEU A 64 -10.88 -17.28 -9.50
C LEU A 64 -11.38 -17.74 -10.89
N ARG A 65 -10.88 -17.13 -11.96
CA ARG A 65 -11.23 -17.54 -13.33
C ARG A 65 -10.88 -19.00 -13.57
N ILE A 66 -9.68 -19.43 -13.19
CA ILE A 66 -9.23 -20.83 -13.31
C ILE A 66 -10.10 -21.74 -12.46
N ALA A 67 -10.38 -21.37 -11.20
CA ALA A 67 -11.26 -22.15 -10.32
C ALA A 67 -12.65 -22.39 -10.94
N ASN A 68 -13.22 -21.38 -11.62
CA ASN A 68 -14.49 -21.50 -12.33
C ASN A 68 -14.38 -22.31 -13.63
N LEU A 69 -13.28 -22.19 -14.39
CA LEU A 69 -13.03 -23.00 -15.59
C LEU A 69 -12.85 -24.48 -15.24
N ASN A 70 -12.28 -24.79 -14.07
CA ASN A 70 -12.16 -26.16 -13.57
C ASN A 70 -13.53 -26.83 -13.38
N ALA A 71 -14.57 -26.04 -13.08
CA ALA A 71 -15.94 -26.53 -12.98
C ALA A 71 -16.62 -26.77 -14.35
N LEU A 72 -16.05 -26.24 -15.44
CA LEU A 72 -16.68 -26.18 -16.77
C LEU A 72 -15.86 -26.84 -17.91
N SER A 73 -14.72 -27.48 -17.62
CA SER A 73 -13.93 -28.30 -18.57
C SER A 73 -13.44 -27.60 -19.86
N HIS A 74 -12.89 -26.38 -19.76
CA HIS A 74 -12.29 -25.67 -20.92
C HIS A 74 -10.74 -25.64 -20.81
N ASP A 75 -10.05 -26.61 -21.42
CA ASP A 75 -8.60 -26.83 -21.22
C ASP A 75 -7.69 -25.75 -21.85
N VAL A 76 -7.96 -25.28 -23.08
CA VAL A 76 -7.13 -24.27 -23.77
C VAL A 76 -7.22 -22.89 -23.09
N ASP A 77 -8.39 -22.55 -22.54
CA ASP A 77 -8.58 -21.31 -21.78
C ASP A 77 -7.91 -21.37 -20.40
N ARG A 78 -7.78 -22.58 -19.84
CA ARG A 78 -7.10 -22.80 -18.56
C ARG A 78 -5.61 -22.56 -18.66
N GLU A 79 -4.94 -23.12 -19.67
CA GLU A 79 -3.49 -22.98 -19.82
C GLU A 79 -3.09 -21.51 -20.00
N GLN A 80 -3.83 -20.77 -20.84
CA GLN A 80 -3.62 -19.33 -21.02
C GLN A 80 -3.86 -18.55 -19.72
N ALA A 81 -4.93 -18.88 -18.97
CA ALA A 81 -5.20 -18.23 -17.69
C ALA A 81 -4.10 -18.51 -16.64
N LEU A 82 -3.54 -19.72 -16.62
CA LEU A 82 -2.40 -20.08 -15.76
C LEU A 82 -1.15 -19.27 -16.11
N ALA A 83 -0.81 -19.15 -17.39
CA ALA A 83 0.33 -18.35 -17.83
C ALA A 83 0.18 -16.87 -17.42
N ARG A 84 -1.01 -16.29 -17.62
CA ARG A 84 -1.30 -14.92 -17.18
C ARG A 84 -1.23 -14.74 -15.66
N MET A 85 -1.68 -15.75 -14.90
CA MET A 85 -1.56 -15.75 -13.45
C MET A 85 -0.09 -15.78 -13.00
N GLU A 86 0.76 -16.56 -13.68
CA GLU A 86 2.19 -16.62 -13.38
C GLU A 86 2.90 -15.29 -13.66
N GLU A 87 2.61 -14.64 -14.78
CA GLU A 87 3.10 -13.29 -15.06
C GLU A 87 2.71 -12.28 -13.97
N ALA A 88 1.46 -12.35 -13.49
CA ALA A 88 0.97 -11.52 -12.39
C ALA A 88 1.69 -11.84 -11.07
N ASP A 89 2.00 -13.11 -10.82
CA ASP A 89 2.70 -13.56 -9.62
C ASP A 89 4.17 -13.07 -9.59
N ILE A 90 4.82 -13.07 -10.77
CA ILE A 90 6.15 -12.47 -10.96
C ILE A 90 6.07 -10.96 -10.68
N ARG A 91 5.08 -10.24 -11.24
CA ARG A 91 4.89 -8.81 -10.96
C ARG A 91 4.67 -8.56 -9.47
N ARG A 92 3.82 -9.35 -8.82
CA ARG A 92 3.53 -9.29 -7.37
C ARG A 92 4.80 -9.42 -6.54
N THR A 93 5.71 -10.31 -6.94
CA THR A 93 6.99 -10.50 -6.25
C THR A 93 7.91 -9.30 -6.41
N LYS A 94 7.95 -8.68 -7.60
CA LYS A 94 8.75 -7.48 -7.85
C LYS A 94 8.22 -6.26 -7.09
N THR A 95 6.92 -6.00 -7.14
CA THR A 95 6.29 -4.85 -6.48
C THR A 95 6.29 -4.98 -4.96
N TRP A 96 6.36 -6.21 -4.44
CA TRP A 96 6.52 -6.48 -3.00
C TRP A 96 7.81 -5.87 -2.41
N GLU A 97 8.90 -5.83 -3.17
CA GLU A 97 10.16 -5.23 -2.70
C GLU A 97 10.00 -3.73 -2.40
N SER A 98 9.25 -3.01 -3.24
CA SER A 98 8.96 -1.59 -3.00
C SER A 98 8.11 -1.38 -1.75
N VAL A 99 7.15 -2.28 -1.47
CA VAL A 99 6.36 -2.23 -0.23
C VAL A 99 7.23 -2.47 1.00
N LEU A 100 8.19 -3.39 0.94
CA LEU A 100 9.12 -3.62 2.05
C LEU A 100 10.03 -2.42 2.33
N LEU A 101 10.43 -1.68 1.29
CA LEU A 101 11.35 -0.55 1.42
C LEU A 101 10.65 0.74 1.87
N LEU A 102 9.40 0.94 1.46
CA LEU A 102 8.69 2.21 1.65
C LEU A 102 7.54 2.10 2.66
N GLY A 103 7.02 0.90 2.91
CA GLY A 103 5.91 0.70 3.83
C GLY A 103 6.30 0.82 5.29
N ASP A 104 5.35 1.23 6.13
CA ASP A 104 5.47 1.10 7.57
C ASP A 104 5.13 -0.34 8.01
N ALA A 105 5.47 -0.69 9.24
CA ALA A 105 5.32 -2.05 9.75
C ALA A 105 3.87 -2.57 9.67
N ALA A 106 2.88 -1.72 9.96
CA ALA A 106 1.47 -2.12 9.90
C ALA A 106 1.02 -2.43 8.46
N SER A 107 1.35 -1.56 7.50
CA SER A 107 1.03 -1.81 6.09
C SER A 107 1.74 -3.02 5.53
N ILE A 108 3.01 -3.26 5.90
CA ILE A 108 3.77 -4.44 5.48
C ILE A 108 3.13 -5.73 6.01
N THR A 109 2.73 -5.75 7.28
CA THR A 109 2.07 -6.93 7.88
C THR A 109 0.74 -7.22 7.18
N ALA A 110 -0.12 -6.22 7.03
CA ALA A 110 -1.41 -6.40 6.35
C ALA A 110 -1.25 -6.80 4.87
N ALA A 111 -0.26 -6.23 4.16
CA ALA A 111 0.07 -6.62 2.79
C ALA A 111 0.55 -8.07 2.69
N ARG A 112 1.33 -8.54 3.66
CA ARG A 112 1.80 -9.93 3.74
C ARG A 112 0.64 -10.89 3.95
N GLU A 113 -0.28 -10.57 4.86
CA GLU A 113 -1.48 -11.36 5.11
C GLU A 113 -2.33 -11.46 3.84
N TRP A 114 -2.57 -10.35 3.16
CA TRP A 114 -3.33 -10.35 1.91
C TRP A 114 -2.64 -11.18 0.81
N ARG A 115 -1.32 -11.01 0.65
CA ARG A 115 -0.54 -11.83 -0.29
C ARG A 115 -0.62 -13.32 0.05
N ALA A 116 -0.59 -13.69 1.32
CA ALA A 116 -0.70 -15.08 1.75
C ALA A 116 -2.08 -15.65 1.42
N ALA A 117 -3.17 -14.96 1.77
CA ALA A 117 -4.54 -15.37 1.45
C ALA A 117 -4.74 -15.58 -0.07
N VAL A 118 -4.26 -14.65 -0.90
CA VAL A 118 -4.32 -14.78 -2.37
C VAL A 118 -3.46 -15.93 -2.88
N THR A 119 -2.35 -16.23 -2.21
CA THR A 119 -1.51 -17.39 -2.56
C THR A 119 -2.25 -18.70 -2.33
N ASP A 120 -3.04 -18.81 -1.26
CA ASP A 120 -3.84 -20.00 -0.98
C ASP A 120 -4.88 -20.24 -2.08
N VAL A 121 -5.58 -19.19 -2.53
CA VAL A 121 -6.49 -19.26 -3.68
C VAL A 121 -5.75 -19.63 -4.97
N ALA A 122 -4.57 -19.07 -5.21
CA ALA A 122 -3.76 -19.41 -6.39
C ALA A 122 -3.23 -20.86 -6.37
N ARG A 123 -2.94 -21.42 -5.19
CA ARG A 123 -2.57 -22.85 -5.06
C ARG A 123 -3.74 -23.75 -5.41
N TYR A 124 -4.94 -23.43 -4.94
CA TYR A 124 -6.17 -24.14 -5.32
C TYR A 124 -6.39 -24.13 -6.85
N ALA A 125 -6.24 -22.97 -7.50
CA ALA A 125 -6.35 -22.85 -8.95
C ALA A 125 -5.37 -23.76 -9.74
N ARG A 126 -4.17 -23.98 -9.19
CA ARG A 126 -3.15 -24.91 -9.72
C ARG A 126 -3.43 -26.38 -9.40
N GLY A 127 -4.49 -26.70 -8.66
CA GLY A 127 -4.81 -28.05 -8.18
C GLY A 127 -4.00 -28.49 -6.95
N MET A 128 -3.33 -27.55 -6.27
CA MET A 128 -2.52 -27.81 -5.08
C MET A 128 -3.33 -27.50 -3.80
N THR A 129 -4.41 -28.25 -3.60
CA THR A 129 -5.40 -27.98 -2.55
C THR A 129 -5.12 -28.76 -1.27
N ARG A 130 -5.29 -28.11 -0.12
CA ARG A 130 -5.27 -28.74 1.21
C ARG A 130 -6.69 -29.24 1.59
N PRO A 131 -6.84 -30.34 2.35
CA PRO A 131 -8.15 -30.92 2.68
C PRO A 131 -9.18 -29.95 3.28
N GLU A 132 -8.70 -28.97 4.05
CA GLU A 132 -9.48 -27.95 4.74
C GLU A 132 -9.82 -26.70 3.90
N PHE A 133 -9.41 -26.66 2.63
CA PHE A 133 -9.62 -25.50 1.76
C PHE A 133 -11.07 -25.43 1.27
N GLU A 134 -11.75 -24.33 1.56
CA GLU A 134 -13.10 -24.02 1.05
C GLU A 134 -13.03 -22.72 0.26
N LEU A 135 -13.39 -22.77 -1.03
CA LEU A 135 -13.13 -21.68 -1.96
C LEU A 135 -13.84 -20.38 -1.58
N ALA A 136 -15.09 -20.44 -1.11
CA ALA A 136 -15.84 -19.24 -0.72
C ALA A 136 -15.21 -18.58 0.51
N THR A 137 -14.91 -19.36 1.55
CA THR A 137 -14.26 -18.90 2.79
C THR A 137 -12.89 -18.28 2.53
N GLU A 138 -12.07 -18.90 1.68
CA GLU A 138 -10.72 -18.41 1.37
C GLU A 138 -10.75 -17.17 0.46
N PHE A 139 -11.72 -17.08 -0.44
CA PHE A 139 -11.98 -15.88 -1.23
C PHE A 139 -12.40 -14.71 -0.35
N ASP A 140 -13.27 -14.98 0.61
CA ASP A 140 -13.74 -14.03 1.60
C ASP A 140 -12.61 -13.53 2.50
N HIS A 141 -11.77 -14.44 2.99
CA HIS A 141 -10.57 -14.11 3.75
C HIS A 141 -9.59 -13.23 2.95
N ALA A 142 -9.42 -13.49 1.65
CA ALA A 142 -8.60 -12.66 0.78
C ALA A 142 -9.18 -11.24 0.57
N ASN A 143 -10.51 -11.09 0.57
CA ASN A 143 -11.16 -9.78 0.51
C ASN A 143 -11.01 -8.99 1.82
N GLU A 144 -11.14 -9.65 2.97
CA GLU A 144 -10.96 -9.01 4.28
C GLU A 144 -9.52 -8.53 4.48
N THR A 145 -8.54 -9.38 4.18
CA THR A 145 -7.12 -9.03 4.30
C THR A 145 -6.73 -7.91 3.34
N ARG A 146 -7.33 -7.84 2.15
CA ARG A 146 -7.21 -6.67 1.25
C ARG A 146 -7.68 -5.39 1.92
N ASP A 147 -8.83 -5.43 2.57
CA ASP A 147 -9.42 -4.25 3.18
C ASP A 147 -8.59 -3.76 4.37
N ARG A 148 -8.05 -4.69 5.17
CA ARG A 148 -7.05 -4.38 6.21
C ARG A 148 -5.79 -3.73 5.63
N PHE A 149 -5.29 -4.24 4.50
CA PHE A 149 -4.17 -3.61 3.81
C PHE A 149 -4.48 -2.18 3.37
N TYR A 150 -5.65 -1.92 2.79
CA TYR A 150 -6.05 -0.57 2.40
C TYR A 150 -6.23 0.38 3.58
N GLN A 151 -6.77 -0.12 4.69
CA GLN A 151 -6.87 0.66 5.91
C GLN A 151 -5.48 1.04 6.45
N ALA A 152 -4.56 0.08 6.56
CA ALA A 152 -3.19 0.31 7.01
C ALA A 152 -2.44 1.26 6.08
N ALA A 153 -2.53 1.04 4.76
CA ALA A 153 -1.90 1.88 3.74
C ALA A 153 -2.37 3.34 3.83
N ARG A 154 -3.70 3.57 3.95
CA ARG A 154 -4.29 4.91 4.13
C ARG A 154 -3.81 5.58 5.41
N ALA A 155 -3.81 4.84 6.53
CA ALA A 155 -3.34 5.34 7.80
C ALA A 155 -1.86 5.75 7.74
N SER A 156 -1.03 4.94 7.08
CA SER A 156 0.40 5.22 6.91
C SER A 156 0.65 6.52 6.14
N LEU A 157 -0.21 6.86 5.17
CA LEU A 157 -0.20 8.09 4.38
C LEU A 157 -0.89 9.28 5.07
N GLY A 158 -1.29 9.13 6.34
CA GLY A 158 -1.97 10.19 7.10
C GLY A 158 -3.40 10.45 6.66
N ILE A 159 -3.99 9.60 5.82
CA ILE A 159 -5.39 9.72 5.37
C ILE A 159 -6.29 9.24 6.51
N ARG A 160 -6.96 10.19 7.16
CA ARG A 160 -7.93 9.94 8.24
C ARG A 160 -9.32 9.74 7.68
N GLY A 161 -10.11 8.90 8.33
CA GLY A 161 -11.50 8.63 7.97
C GLY A 161 -11.91 7.21 8.32
N PRO A 162 -13.20 6.88 8.19
CA PRO A 162 -13.68 5.52 8.38
C PRO A 162 -13.01 4.56 7.40
N ALA A 163 -12.96 3.28 7.78
CA ALA A 163 -12.60 2.22 6.85
C ALA A 163 -13.52 2.27 5.61
N VAL A 164 -12.98 1.87 4.46
CA VAL A 164 -13.76 1.78 3.21
C VAL A 164 -13.79 0.32 2.78
N PRO A 165 -14.44 -0.56 3.57
CA PRO A 165 -14.45 -1.99 3.29
C PRO A 165 -15.12 -2.24 1.94
N GLN A 166 -14.41 -2.93 1.07
CA GLN A 166 -14.89 -3.38 -0.23
C GLN A 166 -15.46 -4.80 -0.14
N SER A 167 -15.08 -5.59 0.87
CA SER A 167 -15.64 -6.92 1.15
C SER A 167 -17.12 -6.83 1.46
N ASP A 168 -17.52 -5.91 2.33
CA ASP A 168 -18.89 -5.82 2.83
C ASP A 168 -19.84 -5.34 1.73
N TRP A 169 -19.40 -4.33 0.97
CA TRP A 169 -20.11 -3.87 -0.23
C TRP A 169 -20.30 -4.99 -1.26
N LEU A 170 -19.28 -5.83 -1.46
CA LEU A 170 -19.36 -6.95 -2.39
C LEU A 170 -20.33 -8.02 -1.87
N ALA A 171 -20.27 -8.34 -0.57
CA ALA A 171 -21.17 -9.30 0.06
C ALA A 171 -22.63 -8.86 -0.03
N GLU A 172 -22.92 -7.59 0.28
CA GLU A 172 -24.24 -6.97 0.13
C GLU A 172 -24.73 -7.09 -1.33
N LYS A 173 -23.90 -6.69 -2.29
CA LYS A 173 -24.27 -6.73 -3.71
C LYS A 173 -24.55 -8.14 -4.24
N LEU A 174 -23.89 -9.16 -3.67
CA LEU A 174 -24.05 -10.55 -4.05
C LEU A 174 -25.10 -11.30 -3.22
N ASN A 175 -25.84 -10.61 -2.33
CA ASN A 175 -26.79 -11.22 -1.40
C ASN A 175 -26.19 -12.38 -0.58
N LEU A 176 -24.91 -12.25 -0.21
CA LEU A 176 -24.27 -13.20 0.70
C LEU A 176 -24.75 -12.92 2.13
N PRO A 177 -24.96 -13.96 2.97
CA PRO A 177 -25.37 -13.75 4.35
C PRO A 177 -24.37 -12.84 5.06
N ALA A 178 -24.89 -11.85 5.82
CA ALA A 178 -24.06 -10.98 6.65
C ALA A 178 -23.24 -11.85 7.62
N ARG A 179 -21.92 -11.66 7.65
CA ARG A 179 -21.06 -12.40 8.58
C ARG A 179 -21.36 -11.94 10.01
N PRO A 180 -21.36 -12.85 10.99
CA PRO A 180 -21.38 -12.45 12.40
C PRO A 180 -20.11 -11.64 12.70
N ASP A 181 -20.27 -10.52 13.39
CA ASP A 181 -19.18 -9.61 13.75
C ASP A 181 -18.01 -10.37 14.40
N ALA A 182 -16.80 -10.16 13.85
CA ALA A 182 -15.53 -10.72 14.35
C ALA A 182 -14.89 -9.83 15.42
#